data_AF-A0A2G9UZM4-F1
#
_entry.id   AF-A0A2G9UZM4-F1
#
_cell.length_a   1.000
_cell.length_b   1.000
_cell.length_c   1.000
_cell.angle_alpha   90.00
_cell.angle_beta   90.00
_cell.angle_gamma   90.00
#
_symmetry.space_group_name_H-M   'P 1'
#
loop_
_entity.id
_entity.type
_entity.pdbx_description
1 polymer ?
#
loop_
_entity_poly.entity_id
_entity_poly.type
_entity_poly.pdbx_seq_one_letter_code
_entity_poly.pdbx_strand_id
1 'polypeptide(L)'
;MELTMDLALIIQSMRNIKINPDAAFADAFDAKGATVAKYIITVGALAGMFNNLLSGIFALPRCVYAMADDGLLFTFLASINRFTKVPLNAVIVFTFINAVIALVFDLATLVDFLSIGTLSAYSMVTACVLILRYQAAPIDDSDRLDTGLVIYFLYGIRHSKEGRKMRVVLAESSLSTISKQMNGKT
;
A
#
# COMPACT_ATOMS: atom_id res chain seq x y z
N MET A 1 27.34 -22.18 -24.98
CA MET A 1 26.00 -22.77 -25.20
C MET A 1 25.58 -23.69 -24.06
N GLU A 2 26.51 -24.36 -23.34
CA GLU A 2 26.14 -25.22 -22.21
C GLU A 2 25.54 -24.46 -21.01
N LEU A 3 26.12 -23.32 -20.60
CA LEU A 3 25.60 -22.55 -19.46
C LEU A 3 24.16 -22.02 -19.67
N THR A 4 23.80 -21.65 -20.90
CA THR A 4 22.44 -21.21 -21.25
C THR A 4 21.44 -22.36 -21.27
N MET A 5 21.89 -23.59 -21.59
CA MET A 5 21.04 -24.78 -21.54
C MET A 5 20.84 -25.26 -20.10
N ASP A 6 21.86 -25.19 -19.23
CA ASP A 6 21.75 -25.52 -17.79
C ASP A 6 20.80 -24.57 -17.06
N LEU A 7 20.91 -23.25 -17.31
CA LEU A 7 20.02 -22.26 -16.72
C LEU A 7 18.57 -22.45 -17.23
N ALA A 8 18.39 -22.80 -18.50
CA ALA A 8 17.09 -23.14 -19.05
C ALA A 8 16.52 -24.44 -18.44
N LEU A 9 17.34 -25.45 -18.18
CA LEU A 9 16.95 -26.71 -17.51
C LEU A 9 16.58 -26.49 -16.04
N ILE A 10 17.30 -25.63 -15.31
CA ILE A 10 16.98 -25.26 -13.93
C ILE A 10 15.67 -24.45 -13.89
N ILE A 11 15.50 -23.48 -14.79
CA ILE A 11 14.25 -22.70 -14.91
C ILE A 11 13.08 -23.62 -15.28
N GLN A 12 13.30 -24.60 -16.17
CA GLN A 12 12.26 -25.55 -16.57
C GLN A 12 11.98 -26.59 -15.48
N SER A 13 12.98 -26.99 -14.70
CA SER A 13 12.84 -27.88 -13.54
C SER A 13 12.03 -27.21 -12.42
N MET A 14 12.28 -25.92 -12.16
CA MET A 14 11.46 -25.10 -11.25
C MET A 14 10.03 -24.88 -11.77
N ARG A 15 9.86 -24.77 -13.10
CA ARG A 15 8.54 -24.67 -13.76
C ARG A 15 7.77 -26.00 -13.77
N ASN A 16 8.47 -27.13 -13.68
CA ASN A 16 7.88 -28.47 -13.72
C ASN A 16 7.39 -28.97 -12.36
N ILE A 17 7.43 -28.13 -11.33
CA ILE A 17 6.73 -28.40 -10.08
C ILE A 17 5.27 -27.97 -10.32
N LYS A 18 4.34 -28.93 -10.33
CA LYS A 18 2.90 -28.67 -10.36
C LYS A 18 2.48 -27.99 -9.06
N ILE A 19 2.81 -26.71 -8.94
CA ILE A 19 2.42 -25.87 -7.82
C ILE A 19 1.06 -25.28 -8.18
N ASN A 20 0.05 -25.52 -7.36
CA ASN A 20 -1.25 -24.90 -7.56
C ASN A 20 -1.07 -23.37 -7.46
N PRO A 21 -1.41 -22.58 -8.50
CA PRO A 21 -1.20 -21.13 -8.49
C PRO A 21 -1.96 -20.45 -7.34
N ASP A 22 -3.07 -21.03 -6.90
CA ASP A 22 -3.91 -20.47 -5.83
C ASP A 22 -3.27 -20.62 -4.43
N ALA A 23 -2.39 -21.60 -4.25
CA ALA A 23 -1.79 -21.92 -2.95
C ALA A 23 -0.27 -22.16 -3.06
N ALA A 24 0.40 -21.39 -3.92
CA ALA A 24 1.77 -21.71 -4.34
C ALA A 24 2.79 -21.81 -3.20
N PHE A 25 2.65 -20.97 -2.17
CA PHE A 25 3.51 -21.02 -1.00
C PHE A 25 3.20 -22.22 -0.10
N ALA A 26 1.92 -22.50 0.15
CA ALA A 26 1.52 -23.62 1.01
C ALA A 26 1.93 -24.98 0.40
N ASP A 27 1.73 -25.15 -0.90
CA ASP A 27 2.11 -26.38 -1.63
C ASP A 27 3.63 -26.53 -1.77
N ALA A 28 4.36 -25.43 -1.96
CA ALA A 28 5.83 -25.46 -2.01
C ALA A 28 6.47 -25.91 -0.69
N PHE A 29 5.87 -25.55 0.46
CA PHE A 29 6.33 -26.01 1.78
C PHE A 29 5.86 -27.43 2.12
N ASP A 30 4.72 -27.86 1.58
CA ASP A 30 4.24 -29.24 1.69
C ASP A 30 5.16 -30.22 0.94
N ALA A 31 5.65 -29.83 -0.24
CA ALA A 31 6.61 -30.60 -1.03
C ALA A 31 7.96 -30.84 -0.30
N LYS A 32 8.28 -30.03 0.72
CA LYS A 32 9.47 -30.20 1.58
C LYS A 32 9.17 -30.86 2.94
N GLY A 33 7.93 -31.31 3.18
CA GLY A 33 7.53 -31.98 4.42
C GLY A 33 7.40 -31.07 5.64
N ALA A 34 7.34 -29.74 5.45
CA ALA A 34 7.29 -28.77 6.53
C ALA A 34 5.83 -28.39 6.87
N THR A 35 5.07 -29.32 7.43
CA THR A 35 3.63 -29.13 7.73
C THR A 35 3.36 -27.98 8.70
N VAL A 36 4.27 -27.74 9.66
CA VAL A 36 4.16 -26.61 10.62
C VAL A 36 4.24 -25.26 9.91
N ALA A 37 5.15 -25.13 8.92
CA ALA A 37 5.31 -23.89 8.16
C ALA A 37 4.06 -23.59 7.31
N LYS A 38 3.45 -24.62 6.72
CA LYS A 38 2.18 -24.51 5.98
C LYS A 38 1.09 -23.86 6.84
N TYR A 39 0.84 -24.38 8.04
CA TYR A 39 -0.19 -23.84 8.95
C TYR A 39 0.06 -22.39 9.34
N ILE A 40 1.30 -22.03 9.68
CA ILE A 40 1.65 -20.66 10.07
C ILE A 40 1.39 -19.68 8.91
N ILE A 41 1.78 -20.06 7.68
CA ILE A 41 1.63 -19.21 6.50
C ILE A 41 0.17 -19.07 6.10
N THR A 42 -0.61 -20.16 6.13
CA THR A 42 -2.04 -20.10 5.79
C THR A 42 -2.83 -19.26 6.80
N VAL A 43 -2.54 -19.38 8.09
CA VAL A 43 -3.19 -18.55 9.13
C VAL A 43 -2.76 -17.09 8.99
N GLY A 44 -1.49 -16.83 8.72
CA GLY A 44 -0.99 -15.47 8.46
C GLY A 44 -1.62 -14.82 7.22
N ALA A 45 -1.76 -15.59 6.13
CA ALA A 45 -2.42 -15.13 4.91
C ALA A 45 -3.90 -14.79 5.15
N LEU A 46 -4.63 -15.67 5.84
CA LEU A 46 -6.04 -15.44 6.18
C LEU A 46 -6.22 -14.19 7.07
N ALA A 47 -5.38 -14.03 8.10
CA ALA A 47 -5.39 -12.87 8.98
C ALA A 47 -5.07 -11.56 8.21
N GLY A 48 -4.11 -11.60 7.29
CA GLY A 48 -3.75 -10.46 6.43
C GLY A 48 -4.90 -10.06 5.49
N MET A 49 -5.54 -11.03 4.83
CA MET A 49 -6.71 -10.80 3.98
C MET A 49 -7.88 -10.22 4.76
N PHE A 50 -8.16 -10.74 5.96
CA PHE A 50 -9.21 -10.24 6.83
C PHE A 50 -8.97 -8.78 7.25
N ASN A 51 -7.73 -8.44 7.62
CA ASN A 51 -7.36 -7.07 7.95
C ASN A 51 -7.56 -6.10 6.77
N ASN A 52 -7.20 -6.51 5.55
CA ASN A 52 -7.44 -5.70 4.35
C ASN A 52 -8.93 -5.47 4.09
N LEU A 53 -9.76 -6.49 4.27
CA LEU A 53 -11.21 -6.39 4.12
C LEU A 53 -11.81 -5.41 5.14
N LEU A 54 -11.42 -5.52 6.41
CA LEU A 54 -11.86 -4.59 7.47
C LEU A 54 -11.46 -3.14 7.15
N SER A 55 -10.23 -2.92 6.69
CA SER A 55 -9.75 -1.59 6.30
C SER A 55 -10.67 -0.94 5.25
N GLY A 56 -11.08 -1.70 4.22
CA GLY A 56 -12.00 -1.22 3.20
C GLY A 56 -13.39 -0.88 3.75
N ILE A 57 -13.96 -1.75 4.59
CA ILE A 57 -15.29 -1.56 5.18
C ILE A 57 -15.32 -0.34 6.12
N PHE A 58 -14.22 0.02 6.79
CA PHE A 58 -14.14 1.23 7.62
C PHE A 58 -13.81 2.52 6.86
N ALA A 59 -13.17 2.41 5.69
CA ALA A 59 -12.85 3.58 4.86
C ALA A 59 -14.08 4.06 4.06
N LEU A 60 -14.86 3.13 3.51
CA LEU A 60 -16.02 3.42 2.67
C LEU A 60 -17.04 4.39 3.32
N PRO A 61 -17.51 4.18 4.56
CA PRO A 61 -18.48 5.09 5.19
C PRO A 61 -17.93 6.48 5.45
N ARG A 62 -16.61 6.60 5.72
CA ARG A 62 -15.94 7.89 5.92
C ARG A 62 -15.87 8.69 4.63
N CYS A 63 -15.52 8.03 3.52
CA CYS A 63 -15.50 8.65 2.20
C CYS A 63 -16.90 9.09 1.76
N VAL A 64 -17.91 8.23 1.92
CA VAL A 64 -19.31 8.54 1.57
C VAL A 64 -19.85 9.68 2.41
N TYR A 65 -19.51 9.75 3.70
CA TYR A 65 -19.90 10.86 4.57
C TYR A 65 -19.28 12.19 4.11
N ALA A 66 -17.99 12.22 3.79
CA ALA A 66 -17.34 13.43 3.26
C ALA A 66 -17.96 13.88 1.93
N MET A 67 -18.24 12.95 1.01
CA MET A 67 -18.91 13.25 -0.27
C MET A 67 -20.36 13.75 -0.09
N ALA A 68 -21.05 13.31 0.96
CA ALA A 68 -22.37 13.81 1.30
C ALA A 68 -22.32 15.20 1.96
N ASP A 69 -21.29 15.49 2.75
CA ASP A 69 -21.02 16.81 3.35
C ASP A 69 -20.66 17.85 2.27
N ASP A 70 -19.93 17.42 1.22
CA ASP A 70 -19.67 18.22 0.01
C ASP A 70 -20.93 18.46 -0.85
N GLY A 71 -22.08 17.88 -0.48
CA GLY A 71 -23.37 18.04 -1.17
C GLY A 71 -23.50 17.27 -2.49
N LEU A 72 -22.53 16.39 -2.81
CA LEU A 72 -22.45 15.68 -4.09
C LEU A 72 -23.37 14.44 -4.18
N LEU A 73 -23.84 13.94 -3.03
CA LEU A 73 -24.74 12.78 -2.93
C LEU A 73 -26.08 13.17 -2.26
N PHE A 74 -27.19 12.57 -2.69
CA PHE A 74 -28.52 12.80 -2.11
C PHE A 74 -28.51 12.55 -0.59
N THR A 75 -28.90 13.58 0.18
CA THR A 75 -28.96 13.59 1.65
C THR A 75 -29.77 12.43 2.25
N PHE A 76 -30.62 11.78 1.44
CA PHE A 76 -31.40 10.61 1.83
C PHE A 76 -30.55 9.36 2.12
N LEU A 77 -29.40 9.19 1.47
CA LEU A 77 -28.41 8.13 1.80
C LEU A 77 -27.53 8.53 2.99
N ALA A 78 -27.47 9.81 3.31
CA ALA A 78 -26.86 10.38 4.51
C ALA A 78 -27.86 10.48 5.68
N SER A 79 -28.97 9.72 5.65
CA SER A 79 -29.86 9.58 6.80
C SER A 79 -29.12 8.82 7.92
N ILE A 80 -28.43 9.59 8.74
CA ILE A 80 -27.62 9.10 9.86
C ILE A 80 -28.58 8.65 10.96
N ASN A 81 -28.55 7.36 11.29
CA ASN A 81 -29.19 6.90 12.51
C ASN A 81 -28.49 7.54 13.72
N ARG A 82 -29.29 8.22 14.57
CA ARG A 82 -28.86 9.12 15.65
C ARG A 82 -27.95 8.45 16.70
N PHE A 83 -27.89 7.12 16.72
CA PHE A 83 -27.13 6.32 17.69
C PHE A 83 -25.70 5.95 17.25
N THR A 84 -25.46 5.70 15.95
CA THR A 84 -24.18 5.12 15.49
C THR A 84 -23.31 6.13 14.73
N LYS A 85 -23.86 7.26 14.26
CA LYS A 85 -23.14 8.26 13.43
C LYS A 85 -22.46 7.70 12.15
N VAL A 86 -22.67 6.43 11.82
CA VAL A 86 -22.15 5.76 10.62
C VAL A 86 -23.35 5.45 9.70
N PRO A 87 -23.25 5.75 8.39
CA PRO A 87 -24.32 5.49 7.42
C PRO A 87 -24.45 3.97 7.14
N LEU A 88 -25.09 3.25 8.06
CA LEU A 88 -25.30 1.78 7.98
C LEU A 88 -26.12 1.38 6.75
N ASN A 89 -27.12 2.18 6.39
CA ASN A 89 -27.93 1.95 5.19
C ASN A 89 -27.08 2.01 3.91
N ALA A 90 -26.11 2.92 3.84
CA ALA A 90 -25.21 3.01 2.70
C ALA A 90 -24.36 1.74 2.59
N VAL A 91 -23.79 1.27 3.70
CA VAL A 91 -22.98 0.04 3.71
C VAL A 91 -23.76 -1.15 3.20
N ILE A 92 -25.00 -1.36 3.67
CA ILE A 92 -25.86 -2.48 3.24
C ILE A 92 -26.15 -2.42 1.74
N VAL A 93 -26.44 -1.23 1.19
CA VAL A 93 -26.69 -1.06 -0.24
C VAL A 93 -25.42 -1.34 -1.05
N PHE A 94 -24.26 -0.83 -0.62
CA PHE A 94 -22.98 -1.06 -1.32
C PHE A 94 -22.53 -2.53 -1.26
N THR A 95 -22.68 -3.22 -0.12
CA THR A 95 -22.38 -4.66 -0.04
C THR A 95 -23.36 -5.49 -0.84
N PHE A 96 -24.64 -5.10 -0.90
CA PHE A 96 -25.61 -5.77 -1.77
C PHE A 96 -25.22 -5.65 -3.25
N ILE A 97 -24.87 -4.44 -3.71
CA ILE A 97 -24.39 -4.21 -5.07
C ILE A 97 -23.10 -4.99 -5.34
N ASN A 98 -22.15 -4.98 -4.40
CA ASN A 98 -20.90 -5.74 -4.51
C ASN A 98 -21.17 -7.26 -4.60
N ALA A 99 -22.09 -7.79 -3.80
CA ALA A 99 -22.48 -9.20 -3.85
C ALA A 99 -23.10 -9.58 -5.21
N VAL A 100 -23.93 -8.72 -5.80
CA VAL A 100 -24.48 -8.93 -7.15
C VAL A 100 -23.37 -8.92 -8.21
N ILE A 101 -22.43 -7.97 -8.11
CA ILE A 101 -21.28 -7.90 -9.03
C ILE A 101 -20.42 -9.16 -8.91
N ALA A 102 -20.11 -9.62 -7.69
CA ALA A 102 -19.33 -10.83 -7.44
C ALA A 102 -20.01 -12.12 -7.95
N LEU A 103 -21.34 -12.13 -8.07
CA LEU A 103 -22.09 -13.27 -8.59
C LEU A 103 -22.11 -13.32 -10.13
N VAL A 104 -22.08 -12.16 -10.79
CA VAL A 104 -22.18 -12.04 -12.25
C VAL A 104 -20.81 -12.02 -12.94
N PHE A 105 -19.78 -11.48 -12.29
CA PHE A 105 -18.44 -11.31 -12.86
C PHE A 105 -17.44 -12.34 -12.34
N ASP A 106 -16.52 -12.77 -13.21
CA ASP A 106 -15.39 -13.61 -12.82
C ASP A 106 -14.29 -12.78 -12.14
N LEU A 107 -13.55 -13.42 -11.24
CA LEU A 107 -12.48 -12.77 -10.47
C LEU A 107 -11.43 -12.14 -11.38
N ALA A 108 -11.05 -12.79 -12.48
CA ALA A 108 -10.06 -12.26 -13.42
C ALA A 108 -10.53 -10.93 -14.01
N THR A 109 -11.77 -10.88 -14.50
CA THR A 109 -12.34 -9.65 -15.05
C THR A 109 -12.45 -8.53 -14.00
N LEU A 110 -12.83 -8.88 -12.76
CA LEU A 110 -12.97 -7.92 -11.68
C LEU A 110 -11.61 -7.30 -11.29
N VAL A 111 -10.54 -8.09 -11.32
CA VAL A 111 -9.16 -7.61 -11.07
C VAL A 111 -8.66 -6.72 -12.21
N ASP A 112 -9.01 -7.02 -13.45
CA ASP A 112 -8.66 -6.17 -14.60
C ASP A 112 -9.36 -4.80 -14.49
N PHE A 113 -10.65 -4.78 -14.12
CA PHE A 113 -11.39 -3.54 -13.86
C PHE A 113 -10.85 -2.75 -12.65
N LEU A 114 -10.42 -3.44 -11.60
CA LEU A 114 -9.77 -2.81 -10.44
C LEU A 114 -8.42 -2.17 -10.82
N SER A 115 -7.62 -2.85 -11.64
CA SER A 115 -6.32 -2.38 -12.09
C SER A 115 -6.44 -1.12 -12.96
N ILE A 116 -7.38 -1.10 -13.92
CA ILE A 116 -7.63 0.11 -14.72
C ILE A 116 -8.17 1.25 -13.85
N GLY A 117 -9.03 0.95 -12.86
CA GLY A 117 -9.55 1.93 -11.91
C GLY A 117 -8.45 2.57 -11.07
N THR A 118 -7.59 1.77 -10.44
CA THR A 118 -6.46 2.26 -9.63
C THR A 118 -5.45 3.06 -10.46
N LEU A 119 -5.14 2.61 -11.68
CA LEU A 119 -4.27 3.36 -12.59
C LEU A 119 -4.86 4.74 -12.94
N SER A 120 -6.17 4.80 -13.21
CA SER A 120 -6.86 6.05 -13.51
C SER A 120 -6.96 6.99 -12.29
N ALA A 121 -7.17 6.44 -11.10
CA ALA A 121 -7.19 7.22 -9.87
C ALA A 121 -5.81 7.82 -9.57
N TYR A 122 -4.73 7.05 -9.74
CA TYR A 122 -3.37 7.54 -9.55
C TYR A 122 -2.96 8.61 -10.56
N SER A 123 -3.40 8.52 -11.81
CA SER A 123 -3.18 9.58 -12.79
C SER A 123 -3.93 10.85 -12.40
N MET A 124 -5.19 10.74 -11.95
CA MET A 124 -5.99 11.87 -11.46
C MET A 124 -5.34 12.52 -10.23
N VAL A 125 -4.93 11.74 -9.23
CA VAL A 125 -4.26 12.25 -8.02
C VAL A 125 -2.97 12.99 -8.39
N THR A 126 -2.18 12.43 -9.31
CA THR A 126 -0.94 13.05 -9.79
C THR A 126 -1.22 14.35 -10.54
N ALA A 127 -2.27 14.40 -11.37
CA ALA A 127 -2.71 15.61 -12.06
C ALA A 127 -3.20 16.68 -11.07
N CYS A 128 -4.01 16.31 -10.06
CA CYS A 128 -4.47 17.21 -9.00
C CYS A 128 -3.28 17.83 -8.24
N VAL A 129 -2.28 17.01 -7.86
CA VAL A 129 -1.06 17.50 -7.20
C VAL A 129 -0.26 18.42 -8.13
N LEU A 130 -0.19 18.13 -9.43
CA LEU A 130 0.49 18.98 -10.42
C LEU A 130 -0.19 20.34 -10.56
N ILE A 131 -1.52 20.37 -10.64
CA ILE A 131 -2.32 21.60 -10.75
C ILE A 131 -2.18 22.43 -9.47
N LEU A 132 -2.32 21.81 -8.30
CA LEU A 132 -2.13 22.49 -7.01
C LEU A 132 -0.74 23.11 -6.89
N ARG A 133 0.30 22.43 -7.42
CA ARG A 133 1.66 22.96 -7.45
C ARG A 133 1.86 24.10 -8.45
N TYR A 134 1.01 24.24 -9.46
CA TYR A 134 1.11 25.32 -10.46
C TYR A 134 0.34 26.58 -10.04
N GLN A 135 -0.72 26.44 -9.23
CA GLN A 135 -1.50 27.56 -8.67
C GLN A 135 -0.85 28.21 -7.43
N ALA A 136 0.25 27.63 -6.97
CA ALA A 136 1.10 28.04 -5.86
C ALA A 136 2.00 29.27 -6.15
N ALA A 137 1.40 30.44 -6.46
CA ALA A 137 1.94 31.82 -6.25
C ALA A 137 1.02 32.83 -6.97
N PRO A 138 0.55 33.94 -6.34
CA PRO A 138 1.28 34.78 -5.40
C PRO A 138 0.66 34.84 -3.99
N ILE A 139 1.53 35.11 -3.02
CA ILE A 139 1.24 35.19 -1.59
C ILE A 139 0.46 36.50 -1.32
N ASP A 140 -0.77 36.36 -0.84
CA ASP A 140 -1.39 37.31 0.09
C ASP A 140 -1.80 36.49 1.32
N ASP A 141 -1.43 36.99 2.50
CA ASP A 141 -1.23 36.26 3.75
C ASP A 141 -2.22 35.10 4.02
N SER A 142 -1.75 33.85 3.81
CA SER A 142 -2.36 32.61 4.36
C SER A 142 -1.50 31.34 4.17
N ASP A 143 -0.22 31.39 4.54
CA ASP A 143 0.68 30.37 5.16
C ASP A 143 0.43 28.83 5.18
N ARG A 144 -0.54 28.21 4.48
CA ARG A 144 -0.89 26.78 4.70
C ARG A 144 -0.86 25.85 3.50
N LEU A 145 -0.79 26.32 2.25
CA LEU A 145 -0.99 25.43 1.10
C LEU A 145 0.30 24.91 0.43
N ASP A 146 1.39 25.67 0.36
CA ASP A 146 2.58 25.22 -0.40
C ASP A 146 3.68 24.58 0.45
N THR A 147 3.72 24.93 1.73
CA THR A 147 4.60 24.33 2.74
C THR A 147 4.07 22.97 3.24
N GLY A 148 2.77 22.68 3.07
CA GLY A 148 2.13 21.44 3.57
C GLY A 148 2.42 20.20 2.73
N LEU A 149 2.21 20.26 1.42
CA LEU A 149 2.23 19.06 0.56
C LEU A 149 3.66 18.51 0.33
N VAL A 150 4.67 19.39 0.27
CA VAL A 150 6.07 19.05 0.01
C VAL A 150 6.82 18.69 1.31
N ILE A 151 6.47 19.28 2.46
CA ILE A 151 6.98 18.85 3.77
C ILE A 151 6.36 17.51 4.21
N TYR A 152 5.07 17.24 3.98
CA TYR A 152 4.47 15.93 4.29
C TYR A 152 5.10 14.77 3.50
N PHE A 153 5.42 14.99 2.22
CA PHE A 153 5.99 13.95 1.37
C PHE A 153 7.51 13.76 1.59
N LEU A 154 8.28 14.84 1.83
CA LEU A 154 9.71 14.77 2.14
C LEU A 154 10.02 14.30 3.58
N TYR A 155 9.17 14.61 4.57
CA TYR A 155 9.28 14.04 5.93
C TYR A 155 9.06 12.52 5.91
N GLY A 156 8.11 12.04 5.09
CA GLY A 156 7.80 10.62 4.92
C GLY A 156 8.92 9.77 4.28
N ILE A 157 9.77 10.32 3.43
CA ILE A 157 10.80 9.53 2.69
C ILE A 157 12.22 9.74 3.26
N ARG A 158 12.57 10.94 3.73
CA ARG A 158 13.93 11.30 4.17
C ARG A 158 14.29 10.76 5.56
N HIS A 159 13.34 10.64 6.49
CA HIS A 159 13.62 10.15 7.85
C HIS A 159 13.88 8.64 7.94
N SER A 160 13.42 7.86 6.93
CA SER A 160 13.52 6.39 6.95
C SER A 160 14.88 5.82 6.53
N LYS A 161 15.67 6.54 5.71
CA LYS A 161 16.94 6.00 5.15
C LYS A 161 18.21 6.67 5.66
N GLU A 162 18.19 7.96 5.99
CA GLU A 162 19.43 8.70 6.29
C GLU A 162 19.81 8.66 7.79
N GLY A 163 18.82 8.63 8.69
CA GLY A 163 19.07 8.66 10.15
C GLY A 163 19.84 7.45 10.69
N ARG A 164 19.81 6.31 9.99
CA ARG A 164 20.55 5.10 10.36
C ARG A 164 21.94 5.00 9.72
N LYS A 165 22.16 5.65 8.57
CA LYS A 165 23.46 5.66 7.88
C LYS A 165 24.39 6.76 8.42
N MET A 166 23.87 7.96 8.72
CA MET A 166 24.71 9.07 9.18
C MET A 166 25.27 8.91 10.60
N ARG A 167 24.58 8.19 11.50
CA ARG A 167 25.08 7.94 12.86
C ARG A 167 26.27 6.97 12.90
N VAL A 168 26.36 6.03 11.95
CA VAL A 168 27.48 5.07 11.89
C VAL A 168 28.71 5.70 11.24
N VAL A 169 28.51 6.50 10.19
CA VAL A 169 29.61 7.17 9.47
C VAL A 169 30.26 8.29 10.28
N LEU A 170 29.48 9.05 11.07
CA LEU A 170 30.05 10.10 11.94
C LEU A 170 30.79 9.54 13.17
N ALA A 171 30.39 8.36 13.68
CA ALA A 171 31.09 7.70 14.77
C ALA A 171 32.48 7.19 14.35
N GLU A 172 32.61 6.61 13.15
CA GLU A 172 33.90 6.12 12.65
C GLU A 172 34.85 7.26 12.26
N SER A 173 34.34 8.34 11.66
CA SER A 173 35.16 9.48 11.24
C SER A 173 35.73 10.29 12.43
N SER A 174 35.04 10.28 13.57
CA SER A 174 35.50 10.95 14.80
C SER A 174 36.59 10.14 15.50
N LEU A 175 36.47 8.81 15.54
CA LEU A 175 37.50 7.93 16.12
C LEU A 175 38.82 7.95 15.33
N SER A 176 38.77 7.99 13.99
CA SER A 176 40.00 8.07 13.17
C SER A 176 40.76 9.40 13.33
N THR A 177 40.04 10.49 13.65
CA THR A 177 40.64 11.82 13.80
C THR A 177 41.28 11.98 15.18
N ILE A 178 40.64 11.47 16.24
CA ILE A 178 41.20 11.46 17.60
C ILE A 178 42.42 10.55 17.68
N SER A 179 42.38 9.38 17.03
CA SER A 179 43.54 8.48 16.95
C SER A 179 44.75 9.14 16.26
N LYS A 180 44.54 9.96 15.23
CA LYS A 180 45.63 10.69 14.55
C LYS A 180 46.17 11.89 15.35
N GLN A 181 45.35 12.56 16.16
CA GLN A 181 45.81 13.66 17.00
C GLN A 181 46.66 13.17 18.19
N MET A 182 46.42 11.96 18.70
CA MET A 182 47.26 11.39 19.77
C MET A 182 48.64 10.89 19.31
N ASN A 183 48.91 10.77 18.00
CA ASN A 183 50.14 10.14 17.50
C ASN A 183 51.01 11.07 16.62
N GLY A 184 50.68 12.36 16.54
CA GLY A 184 51.28 13.31 15.58
C GLY A 184 52.04 14.49 16.18
N LYS A 185 52.23 14.56 17.49
CA LYS A 185 53.00 15.63 18.14
C LYS A 185 53.76 15.05 19.33
N THR A 186 55.08 15.00 19.17
CA THR A 186 56.14 15.15 20.20
C THR A 186 55.69 15.22 21.65
#